data_AF-A0A4S8LU11-F1
#
_entry.id   AF-A0A4S8LU11-F1
#
_cell.length_a   1.000
_cell.length_b   1.000
_cell.length_c   1.000
_cell.angle_alpha   90.00
_cell.angle_beta   90.00
_cell.angle_gamma   90.00
#
_symmetry.space_group_name_H-M   'P 1'
#
loop_
_entity.id
_entity.type
_entity.pdbx_description
1 polymer ?
#
loop_
_entity_poly.entity_id
_entity_poly.type
_entity_poly.pdbx_seq_one_letter_code
_entity_poly.pdbx_strand_id
1 'polypeptide(L)' 'MFKLLTTALLLVLSTNVVVAQRTDIGLNEPCDTFVGSLGTCAPGLKCCILNPDNGVCKPESFTGCIGD' A
#
# COMPACT_ATOMS: atom_id res chain seq x y z
N MET A 1 7.08 -50.47 32.65
CA MET A 1 7.58 -49.38 31.79
C MET A 1 6.63 -49.22 30.62
N PHE A 2 5.73 -48.23 30.68
CA PHE A 2 4.76 -47.96 29.61
C PHE A 2 4.88 -46.51 29.14
N LYS A 3 5.52 -46.40 27.98
CA LYS A 3 5.47 -45.39 26.92
C LYS A 3 4.87 -44.01 27.26
N LEU A 4 5.79 -43.03 27.27
CA LEU A 4 5.57 -41.61 27.04
C LEU A 4 4.71 -41.39 25.78
N LEU A 5 3.41 -41.14 25.95
CA LEU A 5 2.56 -40.61 24.88
C LEU A 5 2.78 -39.10 24.78
N THR A 6 3.93 -38.75 24.21
CA THR A 6 4.21 -37.42 23.69
C THR A 6 3.55 -37.33 22.31
N THR A 7 2.37 -36.75 22.22
CA THR A 7 1.85 -36.27 20.93
C THR A 7 1.29 -34.87 21.15
N ALA A 8 2.16 -33.93 20.76
CA ALA A 8 1.90 -32.51 20.59
C ALA A 8 0.51 -32.27 20.01
N LEU A 9 -0.38 -31.72 20.85
CA LEU A 9 -1.64 -31.19 20.38
C LEU A 9 -1.31 -29.95 19.56
N LEU A 10 -1.55 -30.08 18.26
CA LEU A 10 -1.20 -29.13 17.22
C LEU A 10 -1.65 -27.72 17.59
N LEU A 11 -0.70 -26.79 17.71
CA LEU A 11 -1.00 -25.37 17.66
C LEU A 11 -1.45 -25.06 16.23
N VAL A 12 -2.77 -24.98 16.04
CA VAL A 12 -3.37 -24.41 14.84
C VAL A 12 -3.18 -22.89 14.95
N LEU A 13 -2.02 -22.40 14.52
CA LEU A 13 -1.83 -20.97 14.26
C LEU A 13 -2.62 -20.63 12.99
N SER A 14 -3.88 -20.23 13.16
CA SER A 14 -4.63 -19.48 12.16
C SER A 14 -3.91 -18.16 11.91
N THR A 15 -2.98 -18.18 10.96
CA THR A 15 -2.35 -16.97 10.45
C THR A 15 -3.43 -16.18 9.72
N ASN A 16 -4.04 -15.24 10.42
CA ASN A 16 -4.86 -14.21 9.81
C ASN A 16 -3.94 -13.43 8.87
N VAL A 17 -3.93 -13.80 7.59
CA VAL A 17 -3.33 -13.00 6.53
C VAL A 17 -4.21 -11.77 6.43
N VAL A 18 -3.85 -10.73 7.18
CA VAL A 18 -4.38 -9.39 6.95
C VAL A 18 -3.80 -8.95 5.62
N VAL A 19 -4.52 -9.27 4.55
CA VAL A 19 -4.33 -8.60 3.26
C VAL A 19 -4.70 -7.16 3.53
N ALA A 20 -3.70 -6.33 3.83
CA ALA A 20 -3.86 -4.88 3.74
C ALA A 20 -4.22 -4.63 2.27
N GLN A 21 -5.51 -4.50 2.00
CA GLN A 21 -5.98 -3.98 0.72
C GLN A 21 -5.32 -2.62 0.62
N ARG A 22 -4.26 -2.53 -0.20
CA ARG A 22 -3.75 -1.24 -0.63
C ARG A 22 -4.92 -0.64 -1.39
N THR A 23 -5.63 0.26 -0.73
CA THR A 23 -6.61 1.08 -1.42
C THR A 23 -5.80 2.00 -2.30
N ASP A 24 -5.65 1.60 -3.54
CA ASP A 24 -4.92 2.38 -4.52
C ASP A 24 -5.58 3.76 -4.68
N ILE A 25 -4.77 4.81 -4.73
CA ILE A 25 -5.25 6.19 -4.82
C ILE A 25 -5.72 6.46 -6.26
N GLY A 26 -6.96 6.91 -6.40
CA GLY A 26 -7.64 7.09 -7.68
C GLY A 26 -7.14 8.28 -8.49
N LEU A 27 -7.62 8.41 -9.74
CA LEU A 27 -7.29 9.54 -10.60
C LEU A 27 -7.70 10.88 -9.97
N ASN A 28 -6.78 11.84 -9.94
CA ASN A 28 -6.89 13.16 -9.31
C ASN A 28 -7.03 13.15 -7.77
N GLU A 29 -6.96 11.98 -7.14
CA GLU A 29 -6.92 11.89 -5.68
C GLU A 29 -5.51 12.25 -5.16
N PRO A 30 -5.41 12.80 -3.94
CA PRO A 30 -4.14 13.21 -3.35
C PRO A 30 -3.28 11.99 -3.01
N CYS A 31 -2.05 11.97 -3.52
CA CYS A 31 -1.05 10.91 -3.26
C CYS A 31 0.09 11.35 -2.35
N ASP A 32 0.35 12.66 -2.30
CA ASP A 32 1.38 13.25 -1.47
C ASP A 32 0.88 14.55 -0.85
N THR A 33 1.28 14.80 0.39
CA THR A 33 0.91 16.00 1.15
C THR A 33 2.10 16.46 1.98
N PHE A 34 2.07 17.70 2.46
CA PHE A 34 3.09 18.22 3.38
C PHE A 34 3.33 17.34 4.63
N VAL A 35 2.36 16.52 5.03
CA VAL A 35 2.46 15.61 6.19
C VAL A 35 3.18 14.31 5.81
N GLY A 36 3.23 13.98 4.52
CA GLY A 36 3.86 12.79 3.97
C GLY A 36 3.03 12.14 2.85
N SER A 37 3.55 11.03 2.34
CA SER A 37 2.90 10.22 1.30
C SER A 37 1.65 9.54 1.86
N LEU A 38 0.53 9.68 1.13
CA LEU A 38 -0.75 9.06 1.48
C LEU A 38 -0.90 7.64 0.97
N GLY A 39 -0.02 7.21 0.06
CA GLY A 39 -0.03 5.87 -0.51
C GLY A 39 0.42 5.83 -1.96
N THR A 40 0.15 4.70 -2.62
CA THR A 40 0.49 4.47 -4.03
C THR A 40 -0.72 4.75 -4.91
N CYS A 41 -0.50 5.44 -6.03
CA CYS A 41 -1.54 5.62 -7.04
C CYS A 41 -1.93 4.29 -7.69
N ALA A 42 -3.16 4.22 -8.20
CA ALA A 42 -3.62 3.06 -8.95
C ALA A 42 -2.75 2.75 -10.18
N PRO A 43 -2.66 1.48 -10.60
CA PRO A 43 -1.90 1.09 -11.78
C PRO A 43 -2.24 1.96 -13.01
N GLY A 44 -1.20 2.43 -13.71
CA GLY A 44 -1.33 3.36 -14.85
C GLY A 44 -1.39 4.85 -14.46
N LEU A 45 -1.25 5.16 -13.17
CA LEU A 45 -1.13 6.52 -12.66
C LEU A 45 0.22 6.74 -11.96
N LYS A 46 0.79 7.94 -12.12
CA LYS A 46 1.93 8.43 -11.34
C LYS A 46 1.48 9.48 -10.33
N CYS A 47 2.18 9.56 -9.20
CA CYS A 47 1.98 10.68 -8.27
C CYS A 47 2.65 11.92 -8.87
N CYS A 48 1.84 12.89 -9.31
CA CYS A 48 2.29 14.11 -9.96
C CYS A 48 2.30 15.26 -8.96
N ILE A 49 3.49 15.76 -8.63
CA ILE A 49 3.64 16.92 -7.75
C ILE A 49 3.22 18.17 -8.52
N LEU A 50 2.11 18.79 -8.14
CA LEU A 50 1.61 20.02 -8.78
C LEU A 50 2.04 21.27 -8.03
N ASN A 51 2.24 21.15 -6.71
CA ASN A 51 2.81 22.17 -5.85
C ASN A 51 3.81 21.50 -4.90
N PRO A 52 4.78 22.24 -4.33
CA PRO A 52 5.77 21.65 -3.41
C PRO A 52 5.16 20.91 -2.20
N ASP A 53 3.94 21.27 -1.80
CA ASP A 53 3.27 20.72 -0.64
C ASP A 53 2.22 19.63 -0.97
N ASN A 54 1.95 19.37 -2.27
CA ASN A 54 0.95 18.37 -2.65
C ASN A 54 1.21 17.67 -4.00
N GLY A 55 0.85 16.39 -4.03
CA GLY A 55 0.82 15.56 -5.22
C GLY A 55 -0.56 14.95 -5.43
N VAL A 56 -0.94 14.78 -6.69
CA VAL A 56 -2.18 14.09 -7.09
C VAL A 56 -1.88 13.01 -8.11
N CYS A 57 -2.65 11.93 -8.10
CA CYS A 57 -2.48 10.87 -9.09
C CYS A 57 -2.94 11.34 -10.46
N LYS A 58 -2.04 11.26 -11.45
CA LYS A 58 -2.30 11.59 -12.85
C LYS A 58 -1.90 10.43 -13.74
N PRO A 59 -2.40 10.34 -14.98
CA PRO A 59 -1.91 9.34 -15.93
C PRO A 59 -0.39 9.38 -16.05
N GLU A 60 0.27 8.24 -16.24
CA GLU A 60 1.73 8.20 -16.41
C GLU A 60 2.22 9.09 -17.57
N SER A 61 1.39 9.25 -18.59
CA SER A 61 1.62 10.13 -19.75
C SER A 61 1.39 11.63 -19.48
N PHE A 62 0.92 12.00 -18.30
CA PHE A 62 0.68 13.40 -17.96
C PHE A 62 2.00 14.17 -17.84
N THR A 63 2.11 15.28 -18.56
CA THR A 63 3.25 16.20 -18.52
C THR A 63 2.90 17.44 -17.70
N GLY A 64 3.89 18.04 -17.02
CA GLY A 64 3.69 19.25 -16.22
C GLY A 64 3.63 19.02 -14.71
N CYS A 65 4.19 17.89 -14.25
CA CYS A 65 4.56 17.74 -12.84
C CYS A 65 5.79 18.60 -12.54
N ILE A 66 5.95 19.03 -11.29
CA ILE A 66 7.19 19.65 -10.85
C ILE A 66 8.30 18.58 -10.91
N GLY A 67 9.33 18.86 -11.69
CA GLY A 67 10.46 17.96 -11.90
C GLY A 67 10.27 16.91 -13.00
N ASP A 68 9.22 17.05 -13.82
CA ASP A 68 9.10 16.33 -15.11
C ASP A 68 10.17 16.79 -16.11
#